data_AF-A0A957DTH0-F1
#
_entry.id   AF-A0A957DTH0-F1
#
_cell.length_a   1.000
_cell.length_b   1.000
_cell.length_c   1.000
_cell.angle_alpha   90.00
_cell.angle_beta   90.00
_cell.angle_gamma   90.00
#
_symmetry.space_group_name_H-M   'P 1'
#
loop_
_entity.id
_entity.type
_entity.pdbx_description
1 polymer ?
#
loop_
_entity_poly.entity_id
_entity_poly.type
_entity_poly.pdbx_seq_one_letter_code
_entity_poly.pdbx_strand_id
1 'polypeptide(L)'
;MAHFWAQQDTADSADQSEGEQRQYTRRKHTAVPPKQGLYDPQFERDACGMGFVVDVQGRPSHTIIQQALTVLERLTHRGAKGAEATTGDGAGIMLQLPHQFLQEQVQQLGFSLPEPGDYGVGVLFLPHNDALRQRCEQAMARIIAEEGQTLLGWRTVPTCNKDLGETAVSGEPFIRQLFIQKQYLTQTDPLAWERKLFVIRRRAEKEIAPLVGDDIFYIPSLSGRTIVYKGMLLSEQLRDYYPDLSNPAMETALALVHSRFSTNTFPSWKRAHPYRTVIHNGEINTIRGNVNWFKAREALFANHLFDDELDKVLPIIDEDGSDTGQLDNALEFLVLSGRSLPHAVMMMIPEPWDKHAHMSPEKRAFYEYHSHLMEPWDGPAAIGFSDGTVVGAVLDRNGLRPSRYITTKDGLVVMASEVGVLEVDPANVAYKGRLEPGRMLLVDTSLGRIVGDEELKKQIAGERPYQEWLDENRIKLADIPSVANLEQSETAVHLHTEDAVLQHQKAFGYTFEDLRMIIAPMARDGKEALGS
;
A
#
# COMPACT_ATOMS: atom_id res chain seq x y z
N MET A 1 -7.89 85.58 19.57
CA MET A 1 -8.98 86.25 18.83
C MET A 1 -10.09 85.24 18.63
N ALA A 2 -11.26 85.53 19.21
CA ALA A 2 -12.61 84.93 19.03
C ALA A 2 -12.76 83.41 19.27
N HIS A 3 -13.29 82.99 20.44
CA HIS A 3 -14.72 82.73 20.74
C HIS A 3 -15.20 81.38 20.16
N PHE A 4 -15.65 80.36 20.91
CA PHE A 4 -16.74 80.35 21.90
C PHE A 4 -16.61 79.18 22.90
N TRP A 5 -16.97 79.46 24.16
CA TRP A 5 -17.36 78.51 25.23
C TRP A 5 -18.73 77.87 24.87
N ALA A 6 -19.25 76.75 25.40
CA ALA A 6 -19.47 76.25 26.77
C ALA A 6 -20.29 74.94 26.59
N GLN A 7 -20.47 73.95 27.48
CA GLN A 7 -20.32 73.81 28.93
C GLN A 7 -20.58 72.32 29.30
N GLN A 8 -19.92 71.86 30.37
CA GLN A 8 -20.40 70.99 31.47
C GLN A 8 -20.80 69.53 31.19
N ASP A 9 -20.61 68.55 32.08
CA ASP A 9 -20.04 68.52 33.44
C ASP A 9 -19.64 67.08 33.79
N THR A 10 -18.70 66.98 34.73
CA THR A 10 -18.30 65.89 35.64
C THR A 10 -19.12 64.58 35.73
N ALA A 11 -18.42 63.43 35.86
CA ALA A 11 -18.34 62.64 37.10
C ALA A 11 -17.86 61.19 36.85
N ASP A 12 -17.08 60.69 37.82
CA ASP A 12 -16.57 59.32 37.97
C ASP A 12 -17.63 58.22 37.81
N SER A 13 -17.23 57.06 37.27
CA SER A 13 -17.35 55.77 37.98
C SER A 13 -16.95 54.55 37.13
N ALA A 14 -16.12 53.70 37.75
CA ALA A 14 -16.07 52.24 37.65
C ALA A 14 -16.01 51.58 36.25
N ASP A 15 -14.78 51.23 35.86
CA ASP A 15 -14.47 50.19 34.88
C ASP A 15 -14.94 48.81 35.39
N GLN A 16 -16.06 48.35 34.85
CA GLN A 16 -16.42 46.93 34.78
C GLN A 16 -16.50 46.58 33.30
N SER A 17 -15.46 45.95 32.76
CA SER A 17 -15.51 45.32 31.46
C SER A 17 -15.17 43.83 31.57
N GLU A 18 -16.05 43.05 30.97
CA GLU A 18 -16.27 41.63 31.14
C GLU A 18 -15.11 40.80 30.59
N GLY A 19 -14.76 39.73 31.31
CA GLY A 19 -13.80 38.74 30.85
C GLY A 19 -14.39 37.88 29.73
N GLU A 20 -13.94 38.11 28.50
CA GLU A 20 -14.09 37.14 27.41
C GLU A 20 -13.24 35.90 27.70
N GLN A 21 -13.88 34.86 28.24
CA GLN A 21 -13.34 33.50 28.19
C GLN A 21 -13.26 33.05 26.73
N ARG A 22 -12.08 33.17 26.13
CA ARG A 22 -11.74 32.48 24.88
C ARG A 22 -11.86 30.97 25.12
N GLN A 23 -12.97 30.38 24.72
CA GLN A 23 -13.11 28.95 24.54
C GLN A 23 -12.08 28.49 23.51
N TYR A 24 -10.98 27.91 23.99
CA TYR A 24 -10.12 27.09 23.15
C TYR A 24 -10.93 25.86 22.73
N THR A 25 -11.47 25.91 21.51
CA THR A 25 -11.97 24.72 20.82
C THR A 25 -10.80 23.74 20.69
N ARG A 26 -10.89 22.64 21.45
CA ARG A 26 -9.96 21.51 21.37
C ARG A 26 -10.04 20.95 19.94
N ARG A 27 -9.10 21.33 19.07
CA ARG A 27 -8.95 20.76 17.74
C ARG A 27 -8.71 19.25 17.91
N LYS A 28 -9.58 18.40 17.36
CA LYS A 28 -9.32 16.96 17.27
C LYS A 28 -8.00 16.77 16.51
N HIS A 29 -7.01 16.11 17.11
CA HIS A 29 -5.71 15.81 16.49
C HIS A 29 -5.77 14.62 15.50
N THR A 30 -6.95 14.33 14.94
CA THR A 30 -7.27 13.07 14.26
C THR A 30 -7.15 13.11 12.73
N ALA A 31 -6.91 14.28 12.15
CA ALA A 31 -6.63 14.45 10.74
C ALA A 31 -5.12 14.65 10.52
N VAL A 32 -4.56 13.99 9.50
CA VAL A 32 -3.20 14.28 9.02
C VAL A 32 -3.17 15.79 8.72
N PRO A 33 -2.26 16.57 9.33
CA PRO A 33 -2.24 18.00 9.08
C PRO A 33 -1.98 18.23 7.58
N PRO A 34 -2.70 19.16 6.92
CA PRO A 34 -2.35 19.55 5.58
C PRO A 34 -0.91 20.10 5.58
N LYS A 35 -0.24 20.04 4.42
CA LYS A 35 1.10 20.61 4.23
C LYS A 35 1.22 21.97 4.91
N GLN A 36 2.12 22.10 5.87
CA GLN A 36 2.29 23.32 6.67
C GLN A 36 3.76 23.53 7.03
N GLY A 37 4.28 24.73 6.72
CA GLY A 37 5.71 25.03 6.94
C GLY A 37 6.62 24.07 6.17
N LEU A 38 7.55 23.42 6.89
CA LEU A 38 8.47 22.41 6.34
C LEU A 38 7.88 20.98 6.32
N TYR A 39 6.71 20.76 6.92
CA TYR A 39 6.06 19.46 6.92
C TYR A 39 5.30 19.25 5.61
N ASP A 40 5.66 18.20 4.88
CA ASP A 40 4.97 17.72 3.69
C ASP A 40 4.67 16.22 3.88
N PRO A 41 3.39 15.79 3.85
CA PRO A 41 3.01 14.38 3.95
C PRO A 41 3.68 13.47 2.89
N GLN A 42 4.26 14.04 1.84
CA GLN A 42 4.93 13.30 0.77
C GLN A 42 6.35 12.80 1.15
N PHE A 43 6.94 13.23 2.27
CA PHE A 43 8.30 12.84 2.70
C PHE A 43 8.32 11.90 3.93
N GLU A 44 7.28 11.10 4.11
CA GLU A 44 7.14 10.18 5.23
C GLU A 44 8.06 8.95 5.11
N ARG A 45 8.57 8.44 6.25
CA ARG A 45 9.54 7.34 6.30
C ARG A 45 9.24 6.34 7.41
N ASP A 46 9.32 5.05 7.06
CA ASP A 46 9.03 3.96 7.98
C ASP A 46 10.20 2.94 8.10
N ALA A 47 10.40 2.44 9.32
CA ALA A 47 11.10 1.18 9.59
C ALA A 47 10.06 0.22 10.17
N CYS A 48 10.06 -1.07 9.83
CA CYS A 48 8.95 -1.94 10.27
C CYS A 48 9.43 -3.32 10.70
N GLY A 49 8.62 -3.97 11.53
CA GLY A 49 8.63 -5.41 11.71
C GLY A 49 7.55 -6.02 10.82
N MET A 50 7.90 -7.05 10.05
CA MET A 50 6.92 -7.73 9.19
C MET A 50 7.16 -9.24 9.15
N GLY A 51 6.10 -10.00 8.91
CA GLY A 51 6.21 -11.44 8.71
C GLY A 51 4.91 -12.09 8.27
N PHE A 52 5.00 -13.36 7.91
CA PHE A 52 3.84 -14.21 7.68
C PHE A 52 4.09 -15.63 8.18
N VAL A 53 3.00 -16.31 8.52
CA VAL A 53 2.95 -17.72 8.90
C VAL A 53 1.95 -18.41 7.99
N VAL A 54 2.31 -19.55 7.42
CA VAL A 54 1.42 -20.33 6.55
C VAL A 54 1.63 -21.83 6.72
N ASP A 55 0.52 -22.57 6.76
CA ASP A 55 0.49 -24.01 6.54
C ASP A 55 0.48 -24.28 5.03
N VAL A 56 1.52 -24.92 4.53
CA VAL A 56 1.73 -25.16 3.09
C VAL A 56 0.61 -25.99 2.47
N GLN A 57 -0.05 -26.85 3.25
CA GLN A 57 -1.18 -27.68 2.79
C GLN A 57 -2.53 -26.96 2.89
N GLY A 58 -2.55 -25.69 3.31
CA GLY A 58 -3.78 -24.91 3.41
C GLY A 58 -4.69 -25.35 4.55
N ARG A 59 -4.18 -26.06 5.56
CA ARG A 59 -4.99 -26.54 6.69
C ARG A 59 -5.27 -25.37 7.65
N PRO A 60 -6.53 -24.96 7.84
CA PRO A 60 -6.84 -23.89 8.77
C PRO A 60 -6.62 -24.35 10.21
N SER A 61 -6.06 -23.47 11.04
CA SER A 61 -5.95 -23.70 12.47
C SER A 61 -5.83 -22.37 13.22
N HIS A 62 -6.43 -22.30 14.40
CA HIS A 62 -6.22 -21.17 15.31
C HIS A 62 -4.75 -21.01 15.73
N THR A 63 -3.96 -22.11 15.71
CA THR A 63 -2.53 -22.07 16.00
C THR A 63 -1.76 -21.16 15.03
N ILE A 64 -2.17 -21.06 13.76
CA ILE A 64 -1.53 -20.15 12.79
C ILE A 64 -1.71 -18.69 13.23
N ILE A 65 -2.89 -18.32 13.74
CA ILE A 65 -3.15 -16.98 14.28
C ILE A 65 -2.27 -16.73 15.50
N GLN A 66 -2.21 -17.68 16.43
CA GLN A 66 -1.40 -17.57 17.64
C GLN A 66 0.09 -17.38 17.30
N GLN A 67 0.61 -18.17 16.36
CA GLN A 67 2.00 -18.08 15.90
C GLN A 67 2.27 -16.76 15.19
N ALA A 68 1.36 -16.27 14.35
CA ALA A 68 1.51 -14.99 13.67
C ALA A 68 1.52 -13.81 14.66
N LEU A 69 0.65 -13.84 15.67
CA LEU A 69 0.65 -12.86 16.76
C LEU A 69 1.96 -12.93 17.56
N THR A 70 2.48 -14.13 17.87
CA THR A 70 3.80 -14.27 18.51
C THR A 70 4.93 -13.70 17.66
N VAL A 71 4.88 -13.89 16.33
CA VAL A 71 5.84 -13.25 15.42
C VAL A 71 5.75 -11.73 15.51
N LEU A 72 4.53 -11.17 15.54
CA LEU A 72 4.30 -9.73 15.67
C LEU A 72 4.83 -9.17 17.00
N GLU A 73 4.48 -9.82 18.11
CA GLU A 73 4.89 -9.48 19.48
C GLU A 73 6.43 -9.51 19.63
N ARG A 74 7.12 -10.45 18.96
CA ARG A 74 8.58 -10.56 18.98
C ARG A 74 9.30 -9.61 18.03
N LEU A 75 8.56 -8.86 17.22
CA LEU A 75 9.10 -7.80 16.37
C LEU A 75 8.92 -6.41 16.98
N THR A 76 8.42 -6.31 18.22
CA THR A 76 8.10 -5.03 18.90
C THR A 76 9.31 -4.12 19.06
N HIS A 77 10.54 -4.64 19.16
CA HIS A 77 11.76 -3.82 19.20
C HIS A 77 12.05 -3.08 17.88
N ARG A 78 11.35 -3.43 16.79
CA ARG A 78 11.33 -2.67 15.53
C ARG A 78 10.16 -1.71 15.41
N GLY A 79 9.20 -1.76 16.33
CA GLY A 79 8.02 -0.89 16.38
C GLY A 79 8.30 0.40 17.14
N ALA A 80 7.58 1.48 16.80
CA ALA A 80 7.71 2.75 17.51
C ALA A 80 6.78 2.73 18.69
N LYS A 81 7.25 3.29 19.80
CA LYS A 81 6.33 3.85 20.79
C LYS A 81 6.12 5.31 20.38
N GLY A 82 4.87 5.72 20.26
CA GLY A 82 4.50 7.10 19.99
C GLY A 82 4.92 8.01 21.15
N ALA A 83 4.44 9.27 21.12
CA ALA A 83 4.71 10.23 22.19
C ALA A 83 4.26 9.71 23.58
N GLU A 84 3.23 8.85 23.59
CA GLU A 84 2.77 8.12 24.77
C GLU A 84 3.26 6.67 24.69
N ALA A 85 3.75 6.12 25.80
CA ALA A 85 4.31 4.76 25.86
C ALA A 85 3.32 3.65 25.48
N THR A 86 2.01 3.93 25.56
CA THR A 86 0.89 3.03 25.26
C THR A 86 0.27 3.27 23.87
N THR A 87 0.85 4.16 23.08
CA THR A 87 0.41 4.48 21.73
C THR A 87 1.43 3.92 20.73
N GLY A 88 0.99 3.05 19.82
CA GLY A 88 1.81 2.55 18.71
C GLY A 88 1.45 3.21 17.38
N ASP A 89 2.39 3.22 16.42
CA ASP A 89 2.16 3.83 15.10
C ASP A 89 1.26 2.99 14.19
N GLY A 90 1.13 1.70 14.49
CA GLY A 90 0.20 0.79 13.83
C GLY A 90 0.64 -0.66 13.95
N ALA A 91 -0.32 -1.54 14.21
CA ALA A 91 -0.13 -2.98 14.14
C ALA A 91 -1.38 -3.64 13.55
N GLY A 92 -1.18 -4.79 12.91
CA GLY A 92 -2.31 -5.54 12.37
C GLY A 92 -1.94 -6.92 11.85
N ILE A 93 -3.00 -7.63 11.48
CA ILE A 93 -2.98 -8.98 10.94
C ILE A 93 -3.98 -9.11 9.78
N MET A 94 -3.57 -9.78 8.71
CA MET A 94 -4.43 -10.24 7.62
C MET A 94 -4.58 -11.75 7.73
N LEU A 95 -5.81 -12.23 7.55
CA LEU A 95 -6.18 -13.64 7.63
C LEU A 95 -6.97 -14.03 6.37
N GLN A 96 -7.05 -15.33 6.10
CA GLN A 96 -8.17 -15.84 5.29
C GLN A 96 -9.49 -15.63 6.04
N LEU A 97 -10.61 -15.56 5.33
CA LEU A 97 -11.92 -15.46 5.97
C LEU A 97 -12.15 -16.69 6.88
N PRO A 98 -12.32 -16.49 8.21
CA PRO A 98 -12.58 -17.59 9.13
C PRO A 98 -14.08 -17.92 9.11
N HIS A 99 -14.52 -18.66 8.09
CA HIS A 99 -15.94 -18.91 7.81
C HIS A 99 -16.73 -19.41 9.02
N GLN A 100 -16.23 -20.45 9.70
CA GLN A 100 -16.91 -21.04 10.84
C GLN A 100 -17.15 -20.02 11.96
N PHE A 101 -16.11 -19.28 12.36
CA PHE A 101 -16.23 -18.21 13.33
C PHE A 101 -17.26 -17.17 12.89
N LEU A 102 -17.17 -16.67 11.65
CA LEU A 102 -18.09 -15.64 11.16
C LEU A 102 -19.54 -16.13 11.14
N GLN A 103 -19.78 -17.37 10.70
CA GLN A 103 -21.09 -18.01 10.70
C GLN A 103 -21.69 -18.05 12.12
N GLU A 104 -20.92 -18.48 13.11
CA GLU A 104 -21.34 -18.51 14.51
C GLU A 104 -21.68 -17.11 15.04
N GLN A 105 -20.88 -16.10 14.67
CA GLN A 105 -21.09 -14.72 15.10
C GLN A 105 -22.36 -14.10 14.50
N VAL A 106 -22.64 -14.33 13.22
CA VAL A 106 -23.80 -13.71 12.55
C VAL A 106 -25.11 -14.44 12.85
N GLN A 107 -25.05 -15.73 13.16
CA GLN A 107 -26.25 -16.49 13.56
C GLN A 107 -26.89 -15.88 14.81
N GLN A 108 -26.09 -15.37 15.73
CA GLN A 108 -26.55 -14.65 16.93
C GLN A 108 -27.21 -13.30 16.59
N LEU A 109 -26.95 -12.75 15.40
CA LEU A 109 -27.50 -11.50 14.88
C LEU A 109 -28.74 -11.72 14.00
N GLY A 110 -29.19 -12.97 13.83
CA GLY A 110 -30.43 -13.31 13.14
C GLY A 110 -30.31 -13.51 11.63
N PHE A 111 -29.10 -13.69 11.09
CA PHE A 111 -28.88 -14.06 9.69
C PHE A 111 -27.80 -15.14 9.56
N SER A 112 -27.65 -15.69 8.36
CA SER A 112 -26.72 -16.79 8.05
C SER A 112 -25.88 -16.45 6.83
N LEU A 113 -24.66 -16.97 6.77
CA LEU A 113 -23.78 -16.83 5.61
C LEU A 113 -24.01 -17.96 4.61
N PRO A 114 -23.92 -17.66 3.31
CA PRO A 114 -23.69 -18.66 2.27
C PRO A 114 -22.36 -19.41 2.48
N GLU A 115 -22.15 -20.44 1.65
CA GLU A 115 -20.88 -21.16 1.61
C GLU A 115 -19.69 -20.23 1.27
N PRO A 116 -18.46 -20.56 1.72
CA PRO A 116 -17.26 -19.83 1.34
C PRO A 116 -17.16 -19.61 -0.17
N GLY A 117 -16.87 -18.37 -0.59
CA GLY A 117 -16.80 -17.97 -2.00
C GLY A 117 -18.11 -17.39 -2.58
N ASP A 118 -19.24 -17.55 -1.88
CA ASP A 118 -20.54 -16.97 -2.26
C ASP A 118 -20.95 -15.78 -1.38
N TYR A 119 -20.04 -15.30 -0.53
CA TYR A 119 -20.20 -14.05 0.21
C TYR A 119 -18.86 -13.32 0.34
N GLY A 120 -18.94 -12.04 0.71
CA GLY A 120 -17.81 -11.18 1.01
C GLY A 120 -18.00 -10.48 2.34
N VAL A 121 -16.90 -10.16 3.01
CA VAL A 121 -16.90 -9.44 4.29
C VAL A 121 -16.13 -8.14 4.12
N GLY A 122 -16.76 -7.04 4.50
CA GLY A 122 -16.11 -5.74 4.64
C GLY A 122 -15.81 -5.46 6.09
N VAL A 123 -14.59 -5.05 6.41
CA VAL A 123 -14.28 -4.34 7.67
C VAL A 123 -14.33 -2.85 7.36
N LEU A 124 -15.02 -2.06 8.18
CA LEU A 124 -15.11 -0.62 8.04
C LEU A 124 -14.78 0.08 9.34
N PHE A 125 -14.02 1.16 9.19
CA PHE A 125 -13.83 2.18 10.21
C PHE A 125 -14.83 3.29 9.93
N LEU A 126 -15.79 3.46 10.83
CA LEU A 126 -16.87 4.42 10.71
C LEU A 126 -16.81 5.48 11.82
N PRO A 127 -17.50 6.63 11.66
CA PRO A 127 -17.59 7.63 12.71
C PRO A 127 -18.31 7.10 13.96
N HIS A 128 -17.90 7.57 15.14
CA HIS A 128 -18.61 7.28 16.40
C HIS A 128 -19.98 7.95 16.46
N ASN A 129 -20.18 9.07 15.76
CA ASN A 129 -21.47 9.74 15.70
C ASN A 129 -22.53 8.83 15.05
N ASP A 130 -23.56 8.46 15.81
CA ASP A 130 -24.58 7.50 15.38
C ASP A 130 -25.33 7.91 14.10
N ALA A 131 -25.71 9.19 13.99
CA ALA A 131 -26.43 9.69 12.82
C ALA A 131 -25.55 9.65 11.56
N LEU A 132 -24.28 10.04 11.69
CA LEU A 132 -23.33 10.00 10.59
C LEU A 132 -23.00 8.56 10.19
N ARG A 133 -22.83 7.66 11.17
CA ARG A 133 -22.64 6.23 10.95
C ARG A 133 -23.81 5.61 10.21
N GLN A 134 -25.04 5.88 10.62
CA GLN A 134 -26.25 5.41 9.92
C GLN A 134 -26.30 5.89 8.47
N ARG A 135 -25.90 7.14 8.19
CA ARG A 135 -25.81 7.65 6.81
C ARG A 135 -24.78 6.88 5.99
N CYS A 136 -23.62 6.54 6.57
CA CYS A 136 -22.62 5.71 5.90
C CYS A 136 -23.16 4.30 5.62
N GLU A 137 -23.81 3.67 6.59
CA GLU A 137 -24.39 2.33 6.44
C GLU A 137 -25.51 2.30 5.39
N GLN A 138 -26.35 3.33 5.34
CA GLN A 138 -27.40 3.49 4.31
C GLN A 138 -26.82 3.69 2.91
N ALA A 139 -25.79 4.54 2.78
CA ALA A 139 -25.11 4.74 1.50
C ALA A 139 -24.42 3.45 1.03
N MET A 140 -23.80 2.70 1.95
CA MET A 140 -23.22 1.39 1.64
C MET A 140 -24.29 0.40 1.15
N ALA A 141 -25.43 0.30 1.85
CA ALA A 141 -26.54 -0.56 1.45
C ALA A 141 -27.08 -0.20 0.05
N ARG A 142 -27.20 1.10 -0.26
CA ARG A 142 -27.58 1.59 -1.58
C ARG A 142 -26.59 1.15 -2.66
N ILE A 143 -25.30 1.38 -2.45
CA ILE A 143 -24.25 1.04 -3.43
C ILE A 143 -24.26 -0.48 -3.70
N ILE A 144 -24.37 -1.30 -2.66
CA ILE A 144 -24.46 -2.77 -2.79
C ILE A 144 -25.65 -3.18 -3.66
N ALA A 145 -26.82 -2.58 -3.43
CA ALA A 145 -28.03 -2.88 -4.20
C ALA A 145 -27.93 -2.40 -5.66
N GLU A 146 -27.35 -1.22 -5.91
CA GLU A 146 -27.10 -0.68 -7.25
C GLU A 146 -26.10 -1.53 -8.04
N GLU A 147 -25.14 -2.17 -7.35
CA GLU A 147 -24.21 -3.14 -7.92
C GLU A 147 -24.80 -4.57 -8.02
N GLY A 148 -26.11 -4.71 -7.80
CA GLY A 148 -26.87 -5.95 -7.99
C GLY A 148 -26.61 -7.01 -6.94
N GLN A 149 -25.98 -6.67 -5.81
CA GLN A 149 -25.62 -7.60 -4.74
C GLN A 149 -26.59 -7.47 -3.55
N THR A 150 -26.57 -8.43 -2.63
CA THR A 150 -27.46 -8.43 -1.45
C THR A 150 -26.68 -8.19 -0.17
N LEU A 151 -27.04 -7.15 0.57
CA LEU A 151 -26.55 -6.95 1.94
C LEU A 151 -27.25 -7.95 2.87
N LEU A 152 -26.48 -8.83 3.51
CA LEU A 152 -26.99 -9.81 4.47
C LEU A 152 -27.21 -9.20 5.85
N GLY A 153 -26.27 -8.36 6.28
CA GLY A 153 -26.34 -7.75 7.61
C GLY A 153 -25.03 -7.11 8.04
N TRP A 154 -25.02 -6.64 9.27
CA TRP A 154 -23.89 -5.99 9.91
C TRP A 154 -23.57 -6.64 11.25
N ARG A 155 -22.29 -6.66 11.61
CA ARG A 155 -21.78 -7.04 12.93
C ARG A 155 -20.93 -5.91 13.49
N THR A 156 -21.17 -5.51 14.73
CA THR A 156 -20.22 -4.67 15.47
C THR A 156 -19.06 -5.53 15.93
N VAL A 157 -17.83 -5.14 15.59
CA VAL A 157 -16.63 -5.89 16.01
C VAL A 157 -16.37 -5.57 17.49
N PRO A 158 -16.23 -6.56 18.37
CA PRO A 158 -15.88 -6.30 19.76
C PRO A 158 -14.46 -5.74 19.83
N THR A 159 -14.27 -4.65 20.58
CA THR A 159 -12.97 -4.02 20.80
C THR A 159 -12.73 -3.76 22.30
N CYS A 160 -11.45 -3.70 22.71
CA CYS A 160 -11.05 -3.40 24.09
C CYS A 160 -9.93 -2.35 24.12
N ASN A 161 -10.30 -1.09 24.33
CA ASN A 161 -9.35 0.03 24.29
C ASN A 161 -8.70 0.38 25.66
N LYS A 162 -8.81 -0.49 26.66
CA LYS A 162 -8.39 -0.20 28.06
C LYS A 162 -6.92 0.20 28.20
N ASP A 163 -6.05 -0.38 27.39
CA ASP A 163 -4.60 -0.20 27.47
C ASP A 163 -4.06 0.78 26.42
N LEU A 164 -4.94 1.46 25.68
CA LEU A 164 -4.56 2.42 24.63
C LEU A 164 -4.29 3.80 25.22
N GLY A 165 -3.30 4.50 24.65
CA GLY A 165 -3.07 5.92 24.96
C GLY A 165 -4.19 6.83 24.45
N GLU A 166 -4.31 8.02 25.04
CA GLU A 166 -5.37 8.98 24.72
C GLU A 166 -5.37 9.35 23.23
N THR A 167 -4.19 9.41 22.61
CA THR A 167 -4.08 9.73 21.18
C THR A 167 -4.74 8.64 20.33
N ALA A 168 -4.47 7.36 20.62
CA ALA A 168 -5.07 6.24 19.90
C ALA A 168 -6.58 6.17 20.10
N VAL A 169 -7.06 6.36 21.34
CA VAL A 169 -8.49 6.39 21.68
C VAL A 169 -9.20 7.55 20.97
N SER A 170 -8.56 8.72 20.88
CA SER A 170 -9.18 9.90 20.23
C SER A 170 -9.43 9.70 18.73
N GLY A 171 -8.58 8.91 18.07
CA GLY A 171 -8.70 8.55 16.66
C GLY A 171 -9.39 7.21 16.42
N GLU A 172 -9.83 6.52 17.47
CA GLU A 172 -10.46 5.21 17.39
C GLU A 172 -11.72 5.29 16.52
N PRO A 173 -11.88 4.40 15.52
CA PRO A 173 -13.10 4.31 14.75
C PRO A 173 -14.14 3.42 15.42
N PHE A 174 -15.40 3.62 15.05
CA PHE A 174 -16.43 2.61 15.31
C PHE A 174 -16.29 1.49 14.27
N ILE A 175 -15.86 0.30 14.71
CA ILE A 175 -15.52 -0.81 13.81
C ILE A 175 -16.72 -1.70 13.53
N ARG A 176 -17.06 -1.81 12.24
CA ARG A 176 -18.17 -2.65 11.76
C ARG A 176 -17.69 -3.64 10.73
N GLN A 177 -18.28 -4.82 10.75
CA GLN A 177 -18.24 -5.81 9.68
C GLN A 177 -19.55 -5.78 8.91
N LEU A 178 -19.47 -5.83 7.60
CA LEU A 178 -20.61 -5.89 6.68
C LEU A 178 -20.52 -7.18 5.86
N PHE A 179 -21.65 -7.80 5.59
CA PHE A 179 -21.70 -9.09 4.89
C PHE A 179 -22.51 -8.94 3.61
N ILE A 180 -21.89 -9.27 2.46
CA ILE A 180 -22.52 -9.16 1.15
C ILE A 180 -22.63 -10.56 0.56
N GLN A 181 -23.85 -10.97 0.20
CA GLN A 181 -24.07 -12.16 -0.61
C GLN A 181 -23.86 -11.85 -2.08
N LYS A 182 -23.10 -12.73 -2.73
CA LYS A 182 -22.88 -12.74 -4.16
C LYS A 182 -24.17 -13.09 -4.90
N GLN A 183 -24.55 -12.28 -5.87
CA GLN A 183 -25.71 -12.46 -6.73
C GLN A 183 -25.30 -12.32 -8.20
N TYR A 184 -25.83 -13.20 -9.04
CA TYR A 184 -25.77 -13.09 -10.51
C TYR A 184 -24.37 -12.80 -11.09
N LEU A 185 -23.36 -13.60 -10.74
CA LEU A 185 -22.04 -13.56 -11.38
C LEU A 185 -21.76 -14.83 -12.19
N THR A 186 -21.13 -14.67 -13.34
CA THR A 186 -20.68 -15.78 -14.19
C THR A 186 -19.59 -16.59 -13.47
N GLN A 187 -19.78 -17.91 -13.39
CA GLN A 187 -18.87 -18.80 -12.64
C GLN A 187 -17.50 -19.04 -13.32
N THR A 188 -17.30 -18.54 -14.54
CA THR A 188 -16.11 -18.86 -15.34
C THR A 188 -14.86 -18.10 -14.91
N ASP A 189 -15.01 -16.99 -14.20
CA ASP A 189 -13.90 -16.12 -13.80
C ASP A 189 -13.69 -16.20 -12.28
N PRO A 190 -12.55 -16.75 -11.80
CA PRO A 190 -12.31 -16.99 -10.39
C PRO A 190 -12.15 -15.71 -9.56
N LEU A 191 -11.92 -14.55 -10.19
CA LEU A 191 -11.78 -13.25 -9.53
C LEU A 191 -12.99 -12.33 -9.74
N ALA A 192 -14.04 -12.77 -10.45
CA ALA A 192 -15.23 -11.95 -10.69
C ALA A 192 -15.84 -11.41 -9.39
N TRP A 193 -15.84 -12.22 -8.33
CA TRP A 193 -16.38 -11.79 -7.04
C TRP A 193 -15.51 -10.73 -6.36
N GLU A 194 -14.19 -10.95 -6.28
CA GLU A 194 -13.26 -9.96 -5.74
C GLU A 194 -13.32 -8.65 -6.53
N ARG A 195 -13.46 -8.73 -7.87
CA ARG A 195 -13.56 -7.55 -8.73
C ARG A 195 -14.85 -6.76 -8.48
N LYS A 196 -15.98 -7.43 -8.27
CA LYS A 196 -17.24 -6.77 -7.91
C LYS A 196 -17.16 -6.12 -6.52
N LEU A 197 -16.55 -6.79 -5.54
CA LEU A 197 -16.29 -6.23 -4.23
C LEU A 197 -15.36 -5.01 -4.29
N PHE A 198 -14.35 -5.03 -5.15
CA PHE A 198 -13.48 -3.89 -5.43
C PHE A 198 -14.26 -2.71 -6.00
N VAL A 199 -15.14 -2.92 -6.99
CA VAL A 199 -16.01 -1.86 -7.54
C VAL A 199 -16.89 -1.25 -6.45
N ILE A 200 -17.56 -2.09 -5.63
CA ILE A 200 -18.37 -1.65 -4.50
C ILE A 200 -17.53 -0.80 -3.53
N ARG A 201 -16.30 -1.25 -3.19
CA ARG A 201 -15.40 -0.53 -2.29
C ARG A 201 -15.00 0.84 -2.87
N ARG A 202 -14.58 0.89 -4.14
CA ARG A 202 -14.16 2.15 -4.79
C ARG A 202 -15.30 3.14 -4.88
N ARG A 203 -16.51 2.68 -5.18
CA ARG A 203 -17.73 3.50 -5.13
C ARG A 203 -17.99 4.03 -3.73
N ALA A 204 -17.91 3.17 -2.71
CA ALA A 204 -18.10 3.57 -1.31
C ALA A 204 -17.06 4.61 -0.87
N GLU A 205 -15.79 4.42 -1.20
CA GLU A 205 -14.71 5.38 -0.90
C GLU A 205 -15.00 6.75 -1.53
N LYS A 206 -15.45 6.80 -2.78
CA LYS A 206 -15.77 8.06 -3.48
C LYS A 206 -17.05 8.73 -2.99
N GLU A 207 -18.09 7.95 -2.72
CA GLU A 207 -19.42 8.47 -2.42
C GLU A 207 -19.62 8.75 -0.92
N ILE A 208 -18.95 8.01 -0.03
CA ILE A 208 -19.17 8.06 1.41
C ILE A 208 -18.09 8.87 2.14
N ALA A 209 -16.82 8.81 1.71
CA ALA A 209 -15.76 9.57 2.39
C ALA A 209 -16.03 11.09 2.44
N PRO A 210 -16.59 11.74 1.40
CA PRO A 210 -16.95 13.16 1.49
C PRO A 210 -18.08 13.46 2.48
N LEU A 211 -18.90 12.46 2.84
CA LEU A 211 -20.04 12.64 3.75
C LEU A 211 -19.61 12.82 5.20
N VAL A 212 -18.43 12.32 5.57
CA VAL A 212 -17.96 12.29 6.97
C VAL A 212 -17.07 13.46 7.37
N GLY A 213 -16.67 14.31 6.42
CA GLY A 213 -15.81 15.47 6.70
C GLY A 213 -14.48 15.04 7.32
N ASP A 214 -14.16 15.58 8.50
CA ASP A 214 -12.92 15.27 9.24
C ASP A 214 -13.00 13.97 10.08
N ASP A 215 -14.17 13.31 10.15
CA ASP A 215 -14.29 11.99 10.81
C ASP A 215 -13.81 10.87 9.86
N ILE A 216 -13.59 9.68 10.44
CA ILE A 216 -13.02 8.54 9.72
C ILE A 216 -14.08 7.75 8.93
N PHE A 217 -13.82 7.55 7.64
CA PHE A 217 -14.42 6.51 6.81
C PHE A 217 -13.31 5.79 6.05
N TYR A 218 -13.09 4.52 6.36
CA TYR A 218 -12.05 3.72 5.70
C TYR A 218 -12.43 2.25 5.69
N ILE A 219 -12.07 1.54 4.61
CA ILE A 219 -12.37 0.11 4.44
C ILE A 219 -11.05 -0.66 4.41
N PRO A 220 -10.56 -1.17 5.56
CA PRO A 220 -9.34 -1.99 5.63
C PRO A 220 -9.34 -3.18 4.67
N SER A 221 -10.47 -3.88 4.56
CA SER A 221 -10.65 -5.01 3.65
C SER A 221 -12.11 -5.12 3.23
N LEU A 222 -12.37 -5.47 1.97
CA LEU A 222 -13.67 -5.92 1.47
C LEU A 222 -13.39 -7.02 0.45
N SER A 223 -13.49 -8.28 0.89
CA SER A 223 -13.06 -9.45 0.13
C SER A 223 -13.90 -10.68 0.48
N GLY A 224 -13.99 -11.62 -0.46
CA GLY A 224 -14.51 -12.97 -0.26
C GLY A 224 -13.42 -13.98 0.14
N ARG A 225 -12.17 -13.53 0.32
CA ARG A 225 -11.02 -14.38 0.64
C ARG A 225 -10.25 -13.94 1.88
N THR A 226 -10.10 -12.64 2.10
CA THR A 226 -9.26 -12.10 3.18
C THR A 226 -9.99 -11.13 4.10
N ILE A 227 -9.52 -11.03 5.35
CA ILE A 227 -9.98 -10.06 6.33
C ILE A 227 -8.79 -9.44 7.06
N VAL A 228 -8.86 -8.12 7.31
CA VAL A 228 -7.79 -7.36 7.97
C VAL A 228 -8.27 -6.80 9.31
N TYR A 229 -7.55 -7.14 10.37
CA TYR A 229 -7.69 -6.56 11.70
C TYR A 229 -6.45 -5.70 11.97
N LYS A 230 -6.64 -4.39 12.08
CA LYS A 230 -5.52 -3.45 12.28
C LYS A 230 -5.95 -2.24 13.08
N GLY A 231 -4.99 -1.49 13.60
CA GLY A 231 -5.27 -0.25 14.28
C GLY A 231 -4.01 0.48 14.72
N MET A 232 -4.21 1.63 15.37
CA MET A 232 -3.14 2.41 15.98
C MET A 232 -2.73 1.78 17.32
N LEU A 233 -2.08 0.62 17.22
CA LEU A 233 -1.79 -0.30 18.31
C LEU A 233 -0.29 -0.58 18.37
N LEU A 234 0.22 -0.84 19.57
CA LEU A 234 1.45 -1.59 19.74
C LEU A 234 1.24 -3.05 19.30
N SER A 235 2.30 -3.71 18.85
CA SER A 235 2.27 -5.12 18.45
C SER A 235 1.61 -6.03 19.50
N GLU A 236 1.93 -5.82 20.78
CA GLU A 236 1.45 -6.60 21.92
C GLU A 236 -0.05 -6.38 22.20
N GLN A 237 -0.59 -5.21 21.85
CA GLN A 237 -1.98 -4.83 22.13
C GLN A 237 -2.98 -5.46 21.14
N LEU A 238 -2.52 -5.93 19.97
CA LEU A 238 -3.43 -6.38 18.90
C LEU A 238 -4.35 -7.52 19.35
N ARG A 239 -3.81 -8.49 20.08
CA ARG A 239 -4.52 -9.67 20.58
C ARG A 239 -5.65 -9.30 21.55
N ASP A 240 -5.35 -8.37 22.47
CA ASP A 240 -6.29 -7.99 23.53
C ASP A 240 -7.29 -6.94 23.04
N TYR A 241 -6.88 -6.06 22.12
CA TYR A 241 -7.75 -5.07 21.51
C TYR A 241 -8.86 -5.71 20.67
N TYR A 242 -8.56 -6.79 19.94
CA TYR A 242 -9.54 -7.56 19.16
C TYR A 242 -9.78 -8.96 19.77
N PRO A 243 -10.75 -9.12 20.70
CA PRO A 243 -11.07 -10.41 21.31
C PRO A 243 -11.36 -11.54 20.31
N ASP A 244 -11.85 -11.20 19.10
CA ASP A 244 -12.03 -12.14 17.99
C ASP A 244 -10.78 -12.99 17.74
N LEU A 245 -9.59 -12.37 17.76
CA LEU A 245 -8.31 -13.03 17.47
C LEU A 245 -7.90 -14.08 18.50
N SER A 246 -8.56 -14.11 19.65
CA SER A 246 -8.36 -15.10 20.71
C SER A 246 -9.45 -16.18 20.73
N ASN A 247 -10.45 -16.10 19.83
CA ASN A 247 -11.50 -17.09 19.75
C ASN A 247 -10.98 -18.37 19.06
N PRO A 248 -11.07 -19.56 19.69
CA PRO A 248 -10.59 -20.82 19.10
C PRO A 248 -11.27 -21.21 17.77
N ALA A 249 -12.50 -20.75 17.51
CA ALA A 249 -13.19 -20.98 16.25
C ALA A 249 -12.63 -20.12 15.09
N MET A 250 -11.81 -19.11 15.40
CA MET A 250 -11.14 -18.29 14.40
C MET A 250 -9.91 -19.05 13.89
N GLU A 251 -10.04 -19.64 12.72
CA GLU A 251 -8.98 -20.44 12.09
C GLU A 251 -8.56 -19.84 10.75
N THR A 252 -7.28 -19.96 10.41
CA THR A 252 -6.72 -19.57 9.11
C THR A 252 -5.61 -20.54 8.73
N ALA A 253 -5.32 -20.72 7.44
CA ALA A 253 -4.14 -21.43 7.00
C ALA A 253 -2.95 -20.49 6.75
N LEU A 254 -3.21 -19.19 6.51
CA LEU A 254 -2.19 -18.17 6.33
C LEU A 254 -2.51 -16.88 7.10
N ALA A 255 -1.48 -16.25 7.63
CA ALA A 255 -1.58 -14.98 8.35
C ALA A 255 -0.39 -14.07 8.04
N LEU A 256 -0.64 -12.80 7.73
CA LEU A 256 0.38 -11.78 7.50
C LEU A 256 0.28 -10.75 8.63
N VAL A 257 1.40 -10.42 9.26
CA VAL A 257 1.47 -9.45 10.36
C VAL A 257 2.47 -8.34 10.06
N HIS A 258 2.17 -7.17 10.58
CA HIS A 258 3.04 -6.01 10.45
C HIS A 258 2.93 -5.10 11.66
N SER A 259 4.08 -4.55 12.05
CA SER A 259 4.25 -3.50 13.03
C SER A 259 4.93 -2.33 12.36
N ARG A 260 4.29 -1.17 12.40
CA ARG A 260 4.75 0.08 11.81
C ARG A 260 5.59 0.86 12.81
N PHE A 261 6.71 1.41 12.36
CA PHE A 261 7.45 2.47 13.04
C PHE A 261 7.59 3.64 12.07
N SER A 262 6.97 4.76 12.42
CA SER A 262 7.02 6.00 11.67
C SER A 262 7.94 7.00 12.34
N THR A 263 8.87 7.54 11.57
CA THR A 263 9.82 8.54 12.10
C THR A 263 9.27 9.96 12.07
N ASN A 264 8.20 10.24 11.32
CA ASN A 264 7.78 11.60 10.98
C ASN A 264 6.25 11.81 10.86
N THR A 265 5.40 10.82 11.21
CA THR A 265 3.94 10.96 11.05
C THR A 265 3.20 11.07 12.36
N PHE A 266 2.07 11.76 12.32
CA PHE A 266 1.02 11.52 13.30
C PHE A 266 0.44 10.11 13.07
N PRO A 267 0.41 9.28 14.11
CA PRO A 267 -0.12 7.92 14.01
C PRO A 267 -1.61 7.95 13.62
N SER A 268 -2.05 6.99 12.80
CA SER A 268 -3.41 6.96 12.26
C SER A 268 -3.88 5.53 12.03
N TRP A 269 -5.11 5.25 12.45
CA TRP A 269 -5.75 3.94 12.30
C TRP A 269 -5.78 3.43 10.84
N LYS A 270 -6.03 4.32 9.86
CA LYS A 270 -6.09 3.94 8.45
C LYS A 270 -4.73 3.55 7.85
N ARG A 271 -3.63 4.10 8.40
CA ARG A 271 -2.25 3.91 7.90
C ARG A 271 -1.54 2.71 8.52
N ALA A 272 -2.13 2.07 9.54
CA ALA A 272 -1.64 0.79 10.01
C ALA A 272 -1.67 -0.24 8.86
N HIS A 273 -0.73 -1.17 8.90
CA HIS A 273 -0.71 -2.34 8.02
C HIS A 273 -1.42 -3.51 8.71
N PRO A 274 -1.74 -4.61 7.98
CA PRO A 274 -1.64 -4.79 6.53
C PRO A 274 -2.52 -3.85 5.70
N TYR A 275 -2.15 -3.68 4.43
CA TYR A 275 -3.04 -3.18 3.38
C TYR A 275 -3.85 -4.36 2.79
N ARG A 276 -4.55 -4.18 1.66
CA ARG A 276 -5.49 -5.21 1.16
C ARG A 276 -4.78 -6.42 0.59
N THR A 277 -3.60 -6.22 0.02
CA THR A 277 -2.79 -7.27 -0.61
C THR A 277 -1.35 -7.29 -0.11
N VAL A 278 -0.85 -6.22 0.54
CA VAL A 278 0.57 -6.11 0.93
C VAL A 278 0.83 -5.76 2.39
N ILE A 279 1.99 -6.22 2.86
CA ILE A 279 2.76 -5.67 3.98
C ILE A 279 4.12 -5.24 3.45
N HIS A 280 4.64 -4.10 3.91
CA HIS A 280 5.87 -3.51 3.38
C HIS A 280 6.74 -3.00 4.52
N ASN A 281 8.00 -3.41 4.52
CA ASN A 281 9.05 -2.84 5.36
C ASN A 281 10.04 -2.13 4.44
N GLY A 282 10.02 -0.81 4.44
CA GLY A 282 10.75 -0.06 3.46
C GLY A 282 10.18 1.31 3.15
N GLU A 283 10.66 1.88 2.05
CA GLU A 283 10.21 3.15 1.48
C GLU A 283 10.31 3.03 -0.05
N ILE A 284 9.28 3.48 -0.77
CA ILE A 284 9.31 3.58 -2.24
C ILE A 284 9.80 4.98 -2.63
N ASN A 285 11.10 5.14 -2.83
CA ASN A 285 11.73 6.43 -3.12
C ASN A 285 11.36 7.02 -4.50
N THR A 286 10.77 6.19 -5.37
CA THR A 286 10.32 6.58 -6.72
C THR A 286 8.84 6.95 -6.79
N ILE A 287 8.13 6.92 -5.64
CA ILE A 287 6.67 6.94 -5.58
C ILE A 287 6.02 8.06 -6.39
N ARG A 288 6.52 9.30 -6.31
CA ARG A 288 5.96 10.43 -7.06
C ARG A 288 6.01 10.21 -8.57
N GLY A 289 7.10 9.64 -9.08
CA GLY A 289 7.23 9.29 -10.49
C GLY A 289 6.22 8.22 -10.87
N ASN A 290 6.13 7.17 -10.05
CA ASN A 290 5.24 6.04 -10.29
C ASN A 290 3.76 6.46 -10.31
N VAL A 291 3.33 7.28 -9.34
CA VAL A 291 1.95 7.79 -9.27
C VAL A 291 1.62 8.61 -10.52
N ASN A 292 2.49 9.55 -10.91
CA ASN A 292 2.26 10.39 -12.08
C ASN A 292 2.17 9.56 -13.37
N TRP A 293 3.06 8.58 -13.53
CA TRP A 293 3.08 7.70 -14.68
C TRP A 293 1.88 6.76 -14.73
N PHE A 294 1.47 6.19 -13.58
CA PHE A 294 0.27 5.37 -13.48
C PHE A 294 -0.98 6.19 -13.85
N LYS A 295 -1.12 7.39 -13.27
CA LYS A 295 -2.21 8.33 -13.54
C LYS A 295 -2.27 8.75 -15.01
N ALA A 296 -1.12 9.03 -15.63
CA ALA A 296 -1.05 9.36 -17.04
C ALA A 296 -1.57 8.22 -17.94
N ARG A 297 -1.43 6.97 -17.49
CA ARG A 297 -1.92 5.77 -18.20
C ARG A 297 -3.38 5.43 -17.91
N GLU A 298 -3.99 5.97 -16.85
CA GLU A 298 -5.40 5.68 -16.51
C GLU A 298 -6.35 5.98 -17.67
N ALA A 299 -6.10 7.07 -18.42
CA ALA A 299 -6.90 7.42 -19.60
C ALA A 299 -6.77 6.43 -20.77
N LEU A 300 -5.77 5.55 -20.74
CA LEU A 300 -5.52 4.52 -21.76
C LEU A 300 -5.96 3.13 -21.29
N PHE A 301 -6.47 3.00 -20.06
CA PHE A 301 -6.92 1.71 -19.55
C PHE A 301 -8.11 1.22 -20.35
N ALA A 302 -7.94 0.03 -20.93
CA ALA A 302 -8.99 -0.71 -21.58
C ALA A 302 -8.89 -2.16 -21.08
N ASN A 303 -9.96 -2.65 -20.43
CA ASN A 303 -9.98 -4.00 -19.90
C ASN A 303 -11.38 -4.61 -19.95
N HIS A 304 -11.53 -5.67 -20.74
CA HIS A 304 -12.74 -6.48 -20.84
C HIS A 304 -13.18 -7.15 -19.52
N LEU A 305 -12.32 -7.19 -18.49
CA LEU A 305 -12.70 -7.73 -17.18
C LEU A 305 -13.43 -6.70 -16.30
N PHE A 306 -13.24 -5.42 -16.60
CA PHE A 306 -13.93 -4.31 -15.93
C PHE A 306 -15.04 -3.71 -16.78
N ASP A 307 -15.19 -4.12 -18.05
CA ASP A 307 -16.23 -3.65 -18.99
C ASP A 307 -16.51 -2.14 -18.83
N ASP A 308 -17.78 -1.77 -18.60
CA ASP A 308 -18.26 -0.40 -18.39
C ASP A 308 -18.07 0.10 -16.93
N GLU A 309 -17.41 -0.68 -16.08
CA GLU A 309 -17.22 -0.36 -14.65
C GLU A 309 -15.92 0.38 -14.36
N LEU A 310 -15.04 0.53 -15.35
CA LEU A 310 -13.73 1.15 -15.15
C LEU A 310 -13.82 2.59 -14.61
N ASP A 311 -14.77 3.39 -15.12
CA ASP A 311 -15.02 4.75 -14.64
C ASP A 311 -15.43 4.78 -13.16
N LYS A 312 -16.09 3.72 -12.67
CA LYS A 312 -16.49 3.59 -11.27
C LYS A 312 -15.29 3.41 -10.35
N VAL A 313 -14.14 2.94 -10.83
CA VAL A 313 -12.96 2.66 -10.00
C VAL A 313 -11.87 3.73 -10.08
N LEU A 314 -11.83 4.55 -11.14
CA LEU A 314 -10.83 5.61 -11.38
C LEU A 314 -11.03 6.89 -10.55
N PRO A 315 -9.99 7.56 -10.03
CA PRO A 315 -8.57 7.21 -10.12
C PRO A 315 -8.28 5.95 -9.30
N ILE A 316 -7.28 5.16 -9.68
CA ILE A 316 -6.91 3.93 -8.96
C ILE A 316 -6.15 4.25 -7.68
N ILE A 317 -5.18 5.16 -7.78
CA ILE A 317 -4.29 5.50 -6.68
C ILE A 317 -4.93 6.57 -5.79
N ASP A 318 -5.01 6.30 -4.49
CA ASP A 318 -5.27 7.31 -3.47
C ASP A 318 -3.98 8.10 -3.15
N GLU A 319 -3.87 9.30 -3.72
CA GLU A 319 -2.69 10.17 -3.57
C GLU A 319 -2.48 10.66 -2.13
N ASP A 320 -3.51 10.61 -1.26
CA ASP A 320 -3.40 10.98 0.16
C ASP A 320 -2.92 9.81 1.05
N GLY A 321 -2.77 8.62 0.46
CA GLY A 321 -2.25 7.41 1.10
C GLY A 321 -0.74 7.46 1.35
N SER A 322 -0.23 6.48 2.11
CA SER A 322 1.21 6.24 2.19
C SER A 322 1.73 5.64 0.88
N ASP A 323 3.05 5.65 0.69
CA ASP A 323 3.72 4.99 -0.42
C ASP A 323 3.29 3.51 -0.60
N THR A 324 3.13 2.80 0.51
CA THR A 324 2.66 1.42 0.54
C THR A 324 1.19 1.31 0.15
N GLY A 325 0.35 2.22 0.63
CA GLY A 325 -1.06 2.25 0.24
C GLY A 325 -1.23 2.49 -1.26
N GLN A 326 -0.40 3.35 -1.84
CA GLN A 326 -0.39 3.63 -3.27
C GLN A 326 0.12 2.41 -4.08
N LEU A 327 1.15 1.72 -3.59
CA LEU A 327 1.62 0.45 -4.15
C LEU A 327 0.52 -0.62 -4.11
N ASP A 328 -0.18 -0.76 -2.98
CA ASP A 328 -1.29 -1.71 -2.80
C ASP A 328 -2.42 -1.45 -3.79
N ASN A 329 -2.79 -0.17 -4.01
CA ASN A 329 -3.85 0.20 -4.95
C ASN A 329 -3.50 -0.21 -6.40
N ALA A 330 -2.27 0.08 -6.83
CA ALA A 330 -1.78 -0.30 -8.14
C ALA A 330 -1.71 -1.83 -8.29
N LEU A 331 -1.16 -2.53 -7.29
CA LEU A 331 -1.02 -3.98 -7.31
C LEU A 331 -2.38 -4.70 -7.37
N GLU A 332 -3.31 -4.31 -6.50
CA GLU A 332 -4.65 -4.87 -6.45
C GLU A 332 -5.39 -4.66 -7.78
N PHE A 333 -5.30 -3.47 -8.37
CA PHE A 333 -5.91 -3.20 -9.68
C PHE A 333 -5.31 -4.06 -10.79
N LEU A 334 -3.99 -4.26 -10.81
CA LEU A 334 -3.32 -5.09 -11.80
C LEU A 334 -3.72 -6.56 -11.71
N VAL A 335 -3.89 -7.07 -10.49
CA VAL A 335 -4.35 -8.45 -10.24
C VAL A 335 -5.81 -8.61 -10.67
N LEU A 336 -6.68 -7.71 -10.23
CA LEU A 336 -8.09 -7.74 -10.60
C LEU A 336 -8.31 -7.50 -12.09
N SER A 337 -7.33 -6.88 -12.76
CA SER A 337 -7.25 -6.72 -14.21
C SER A 337 -6.79 -7.97 -14.98
N GLY A 338 -6.58 -9.11 -14.31
CA GLY A 338 -6.37 -10.41 -14.94
C GLY A 338 -4.94 -10.95 -14.89
N ARG A 339 -4.02 -10.28 -14.18
CA ARG A 339 -2.67 -10.83 -13.91
C ARG A 339 -2.68 -11.65 -12.64
N SER A 340 -1.87 -12.70 -12.59
CA SER A 340 -1.59 -13.37 -11.31
C SER A 340 -0.85 -12.40 -10.37
N LEU A 341 -1.06 -12.56 -9.05
CA LEU A 341 -0.34 -11.78 -8.04
C LEU A 341 1.19 -11.78 -8.24
N PRO A 342 1.88 -12.94 -8.43
CA PRO A 342 3.31 -12.94 -8.68
C PRO A 342 3.71 -12.25 -10.00
N HIS A 343 2.90 -12.33 -11.06
CA HIS A 343 3.16 -11.60 -12.31
C HIS A 343 3.12 -10.08 -12.06
N ALA A 344 2.06 -9.59 -11.39
CA ALA A 344 1.93 -8.16 -11.08
C ALA A 344 3.08 -7.66 -10.19
N VAL A 345 3.50 -8.46 -9.20
CA VAL A 345 4.67 -8.16 -8.37
C VAL A 345 5.96 -8.11 -9.21
N MET A 346 6.20 -9.07 -10.11
CA MET A 346 7.37 -9.08 -11.00
C MET A 346 7.40 -7.87 -11.94
N MET A 347 6.23 -7.36 -12.34
CA MET A 347 6.12 -6.18 -13.18
C MET A 347 6.43 -4.89 -12.41
N MET A 348 5.93 -4.77 -11.18
CA MET A 348 6.13 -3.56 -10.35
C MET A 348 7.52 -3.52 -9.69
N ILE A 349 8.06 -4.68 -9.30
CA ILE A 349 9.32 -4.82 -8.55
C ILE A 349 10.22 -5.82 -9.31
N PRO A 350 10.74 -5.44 -10.48
CA PRO A 350 11.55 -6.32 -11.31
C PRO A 350 12.92 -6.59 -10.67
N GLU A 351 13.46 -7.79 -10.88
CA GLU A 351 14.85 -8.08 -10.54
C GLU A 351 15.82 -7.31 -11.47
N PRO A 352 17.08 -7.07 -11.07
CA PRO A 352 18.08 -6.46 -11.96
C PRO A 352 18.29 -7.31 -13.22
N TRP A 353 17.80 -6.83 -14.38
CA TRP A 353 17.76 -7.63 -15.63
C TRP A 353 18.69 -7.14 -16.74
N ASP A 354 18.86 -5.82 -16.91
CA ASP A 354 19.57 -5.19 -18.04
C ASP A 354 21.00 -5.74 -18.26
N LYS A 355 21.79 -5.83 -17.20
CA LYS A 355 23.19 -6.30 -17.26
C LYS A 355 23.41 -7.68 -16.65
N HIS A 356 22.36 -8.48 -16.51
CA HIS A 356 22.45 -9.78 -15.86
C HIS A 356 22.93 -10.86 -16.84
N ALA A 357 24.23 -11.17 -16.83
CA ALA A 357 24.88 -12.07 -17.79
C ALA A 357 24.26 -13.47 -17.86
N HIS A 358 23.84 -14.03 -16.71
CA HIS A 358 23.32 -15.39 -16.61
C HIS A 358 21.78 -15.49 -16.65
N MET A 359 21.08 -14.41 -17.03
CA MET A 359 19.62 -14.41 -17.12
C MET A 359 19.18 -15.11 -18.40
N SER A 360 18.16 -15.97 -18.33
CA SER A 360 17.63 -16.62 -19.52
C SER A 360 17.03 -15.60 -20.50
N PRO A 361 17.08 -15.85 -21.82
CA PRO A 361 16.52 -14.95 -22.82
C PRO A 361 15.04 -14.63 -22.60
N GLU A 362 14.23 -15.63 -22.22
CA GLU A 362 12.79 -15.48 -22.00
C GLU A 362 12.51 -14.52 -20.83
N LYS A 363 13.27 -14.67 -19.74
CA LYS A 363 13.14 -13.82 -18.57
C LYS A 363 13.61 -12.39 -18.85
N ARG A 364 14.69 -12.24 -19.61
CA ARG A 364 15.15 -10.91 -20.06
C ARG A 364 14.10 -10.24 -20.94
N ALA A 365 13.52 -10.97 -21.89
CA ALA A 365 12.47 -10.47 -22.77
C ALA A 365 11.22 -10.05 -21.98
N PHE A 366 10.81 -10.85 -20.98
CA PHE A 366 9.71 -10.49 -20.09
C PHE A 366 9.96 -9.15 -19.40
N TYR A 367 11.12 -8.97 -18.75
CA TYR A 367 11.42 -7.72 -18.03
C TYR A 367 11.61 -6.53 -18.96
N GLU A 368 12.27 -6.74 -20.10
CA GLU A 368 12.43 -5.69 -21.10
C GLU A 368 11.07 -5.23 -21.61
N TYR A 369 10.18 -6.16 -21.99
CA TYR A 369 8.83 -5.83 -22.42
C TYR A 369 8.08 -5.00 -21.38
N HIS A 370 8.05 -5.47 -20.12
CA HIS A 370 7.35 -4.77 -19.06
C HIS A 370 7.96 -3.42 -18.67
N SER A 371 9.27 -3.21 -18.90
CA SER A 371 9.91 -1.90 -18.64
C SER A 371 9.38 -0.77 -19.54
N HIS A 372 8.74 -1.11 -20.66
CA HIS A 372 8.05 -0.14 -21.52
C HIS A 372 6.64 0.21 -21.01
N LEU A 373 6.09 -0.60 -20.11
CA LEU A 373 4.71 -0.47 -19.62
C LEU A 373 4.65 0.05 -18.18
N MET A 374 5.61 -0.33 -17.35
CA MET A 374 5.65 -0.05 -15.91
C MET A 374 7.08 0.30 -15.51
N GLU A 375 7.24 1.50 -14.97
CA GLU A 375 8.46 1.88 -14.26
C GLU A 375 8.59 1.09 -12.94
N PRO A 376 9.81 0.70 -12.53
CA PRO A 376 10.01 0.01 -11.26
C PRO A 376 9.59 0.87 -10.07
N TRP A 377 8.81 0.28 -9.17
CA TRP A 377 8.49 0.86 -7.87
C TRP A 377 9.66 0.61 -6.91
N ASP A 378 10.71 1.41 -7.09
CA ASP A 378 12.03 1.22 -6.49
C ASP A 378 12.19 1.98 -5.16
N GLY A 379 13.10 1.46 -4.34
CA GLY A 379 13.40 1.91 -2.98
C GLY A 379 13.74 0.72 -2.07
N PRO A 380 14.31 0.94 -0.87
CA PRO A 380 14.59 -0.15 0.07
C PRO A 380 13.28 -0.84 0.46
N ALA A 381 13.05 -2.09 0.07
CA ALA A 381 11.77 -2.75 0.29
C ALA A 381 11.92 -4.24 0.58
N ALA A 382 11.26 -4.70 1.65
CA ALA A 382 10.82 -6.08 1.78
C ALA A 382 9.30 -6.07 1.73
N ILE A 383 8.72 -6.78 0.76
CA ILE A 383 7.28 -6.81 0.53
C ILE A 383 6.79 -8.23 0.73
N GLY A 384 5.79 -8.38 1.60
CA GLY A 384 5.00 -9.59 1.75
C GLY A 384 3.65 -9.33 1.12
N PHE A 385 3.11 -10.29 0.40
CA PHE A 385 1.86 -10.12 -0.34
C PHE A 385 0.99 -11.37 -0.25
N SER A 386 -0.33 -11.20 -0.35
CA SER A 386 -1.29 -12.29 -0.36
C SER A 386 -2.62 -11.89 -1.00
N ASP A 387 -3.27 -12.85 -1.65
CA ASP A 387 -4.66 -12.77 -2.10
C ASP A 387 -5.59 -13.73 -1.34
N GLY A 388 -5.09 -14.33 -0.24
CA GLY A 388 -5.78 -15.35 0.54
C GLY A 388 -5.67 -16.77 -0.03
N THR A 389 -5.06 -16.98 -1.19
CA THR A 389 -4.74 -18.31 -1.75
C THR A 389 -3.24 -18.53 -1.80
N VAL A 390 -2.51 -17.52 -2.29
CA VAL A 390 -1.06 -17.50 -2.29
C VAL A 390 -0.55 -16.50 -1.27
N VAL A 391 0.59 -16.79 -0.65
CA VAL A 391 1.35 -15.83 0.15
C VAL A 391 2.79 -15.86 -0.30
N GLY A 392 3.39 -14.68 -0.43
CA GLY A 392 4.77 -14.58 -0.87
C GLY A 392 5.50 -13.39 -0.32
N ALA A 393 6.79 -13.34 -0.63
CA ALA A 393 7.64 -12.21 -0.35
C ALA A 393 8.66 -11.98 -1.44
N VAL A 394 8.98 -10.71 -1.66
CA VAL A 394 10.02 -10.24 -2.57
C VAL A 394 10.84 -9.14 -1.88
N LEU A 395 12.12 -9.02 -2.25
CA LEU A 395 12.93 -7.87 -1.89
C LEU A 395 13.04 -6.91 -3.07
N ASP A 396 13.35 -5.66 -2.78
CA ASP A 396 13.81 -4.72 -3.79
C ASP A 396 15.02 -5.26 -4.57
N ARG A 397 15.30 -4.63 -5.70
CA ARG A 397 16.35 -5.03 -6.64
C ARG A 397 17.75 -5.12 -6.03
N ASN A 398 18.01 -4.40 -4.93
CA ASN A 398 19.28 -4.35 -4.22
C ASN A 398 19.26 -5.15 -2.90
N GLY A 399 18.09 -5.63 -2.47
CA GLY A 399 17.88 -6.36 -1.22
C GLY A 399 18.29 -5.58 0.02
N LEU A 400 17.82 -4.33 0.12
CA LEU A 400 18.22 -3.39 1.16
C LEU A 400 17.54 -3.66 2.51
N ARG A 401 16.58 -4.58 2.56
CA ARG A 401 15.84 -4.97 3.77
C ARG A 401 15.99 -6.46 4.06
N PRO A 402 16.12 -6.87 5.33
CA PRO A 402 16.29 -8.27 5.69
C PRO A 402 14.95 -9.02 5.57
N SER A 403 15.01 -10.24 5.04
CA SER A 403 13.92 -11.21 5.09
C SER A 403 14.49 -12.61 5.25
N ARG A 404 14.01 -13.34 6.25
CA ARG A 404 14.47 -14.68 6.65
C ARG A 404 13.25 -15.59 6.75
N TYR A 405 13.44 -16.85 6.39
CA TYR A 405 12.35 -17.82 6.49
C TYR A 405 12.83 -19.18 6.98
N ILE A 406 11.91 -19.89 7.61
CA ILE A 406 12.08 -21.26 8.10
C ILE A 406 10.94 -22.08 7.52
N THR A 407 11.25 -23.28 7.06
CA THR A 407 10.26 -24.30 6.72
C THR A 407 10.43 -25.49 7.65
N THR A 408 9.33 -26.07 8.07
CA THR A 408 9.31 -27.24 8.96
C THR A 408 8.92 -28.50 8.18
N LYS A 409 9.17 -29.68 8.77
CA LYS A 409 8.87 -30.98 8.15
C LYS A 409 7.37 -31.28 8.10
N ASP A 410 6.60 -30.68 9.00
CA ASP A 410 5.13 -30.79 9.07
C ASP A 410 4.40 -29.76 8.19
N GLY A 411 5.12 -28.90 7.46
CA GLY A 411 4.55 -28.03 6.44
C GLY A 411 4.32 -26.58 6.85
N LEU A 412 4.82 -26.12 8.00
CA LEU A 412 4.78 -24.71 8.39
C LEU A 412 5.88 -23.92 7.67
N VAL A 413 5.53 -22.74 7.16
CA VAL A 413 6.49 -21.74 6.66
C VAL A 413 6.31 -20.46 7.46
N VAL A 414 7.42 -19.97 8.02
CA VAL A 414 7.47 -18.71 8.75
C VAL A 414 8.48 -17.81 8.06
N MET A 415 8.04 -16.66 7.57
CA MET A 415 8.91 -15.60 7.06
C MET A 415 8.81 -14.39 7.98
N ALA A 416 9.94 -13.78 8.33
CA ALA A 416 9.95 -12.50 9.02
C ALA A 416 11.19 -11.67 8.67
N SER A 417 11.17 -10.39 9.06
CA SER A 417 12.33 -9.50 8.96
C SER A 417 13.52 -9.94 9.84
N GLU A 418 13.30 -10.83 10.81
CA GLU A 418 14.32 -11.36 11.71
C GLU A 418 14.19 -12.89 11.93
N VAL A 419 15.25 -13.49 12.48
CA VAL A 419 15.24 -14.88 12.96
C VAL A 419 14.86 -14.94 14.43
N GLY A 420 14.34 -16.08 14.91
CA GLY A 420 13.99 -16.27 16.33
C GLY A 420 12.61 -15.73 16.72
N VAL A 421 11.83 -15.25 15.76
CA VAL A 421 10.47 -14.72 15.96
C VAL A 421 9.44 -15.80 16.30
N LEU A 422 9.76 -17.07 16.11
CA LEU A 422 8.92 -18.19 16.52
C LEU A 422 9.81 -19.32 17.03
N GLU A 423 9.41 -19.94 18.14
CA GLU A 423 10.06 -21.14 18.63
C GLU A 423 9.64 -22.34 17.78
N VAL A 424 10.62 -22.95 17.12
CA VAL A 424 10.45 -24.15 16.31
C VAL A 424 11.47 -25.17 16.81
N ASP A 425 11.01 -26.38 17.12
CA ASP A 425 11.90 -27.49 17.49
C ASP A 425 12.97 -27.67 16.41
N PRO A 426 14.28 -27.56 16.73
CA PRO A 426 15.36 -27.80 15.78
C PRO A 426 15.24 -29.13 15.02
N ALA A 427 14.66 -30.17 15.63
CA ALA A 427 14.42 -31.46 14.98
C ALA A 427 13.31 -31.40 13.91
N ASN A 428 12.38 -30.46 14.02
CA ASN A 428 11.29 -30.26 13.05
C ASN A 428 11.66 -29.28 11.92
N VAL A 429 12.80 -28.59 12.01
CA VAL A 429 13.26 -27.70 10.92
C VAL A 429 13.62 -28.53 9.69
N ALA A 430 13.00 -28.22 8.55
CA ALA A 430 13.36 -28.76 7.25
C ALA A 430 14.40 -27.86 6.55
N TYR A 431 14.19 -26.54 6.56
CA TYR A 431 15.10 -25.59 5.91
C TYR A 431 15.11 -24.23 6.61
N LYS A 432 16.26 -23.53 6.56
CA LYS A 432 16.40 -22.13 6.99
C LYS A 432 17.04 -21.33 5.86
N GLY A 433 16.37 -20.27 5.43
CA GLY A 433 16.78 -19.47 4.29
C GLY A 433 16.76 -17.97 4.55
N ARG A 434 17.25 -17.22 3.56
CA ARG A 434 17.03 -15.79 3.42
C ARG A 434 16.48 -15.50 2.04
N LEU A 435 15.70 -14.44 1.93
CA LEU A 435 15.33 -13.91 0.64
C LEU A 435 16.55 -13.17 0.05
N GLU A 436 16.77 -13.33 -1.24
CA GLU A 436 17.89 -12.73 -1.96
C GLU A 436 17.35 -11.68 -2.94
N PRO A 437 18.13 -10.62 -3.25
CA PRO A 437 17.72 -9.61 -4.21
C PRO A 437 17.21 -10.26 -5.50
N GLY A 438 16.03 -9.81 -5.95
CA GLY A 438 15.40 -10.32 -7.14
C GLY A 438 14.72 -11.67 -7.02
N ARG A 439 14.87 -12.45 -5.93
CA ARG A 439 14.18 -13.74 -5.74
C ARG A 439 12.86 -13.58 -5.00
N MET A 440 11.90 -14.44 -5.32
CA MET A 440 10.59 -14.52 -4.70
C MET A 440 10.44 -15.80 -3.89
N LEU A 441 9.94 -15.69 -2.66
CA LEU A 441 9.39 -16.81 -1.90
C LEU A 441 7.89 -16.84 -2.17
N LEU A 442 7.34 -17.96 -2.63
CA LEU A 442 5.91 -18.10 -2.88
C LEU A 442 5.40 -19.44 -2.32
N VAL A 443 4.35 -19.38 -1.52
CA VAL A 443 3.59 -20.54 -1.05
C VAL A 443 2.21 -20.47 -1.66
N ASP A 444 1.81 -21.54 -2.35
CA ASP A 444 0.47 -21.69 -2.91
C ASP A 444 -0.27 -22.77 -2.13
N THR A 445 -1.21 -22.34 -1.30
CA THR A 445 -1.99 -23.25 -0.44
C THR A 445 -2.97 -24.10 -1.24
N SER A 446 -3.38 -23.65 -2.44
CA SER A 446 -4.22 -24.45 -3.33
C SER A 446 -3.46 -25.58 -3.99
N LEU A 447 -2.16 -25.39 -4.24
CA LEU A 447 -1.26 -26.42 -4.75
C LEU A 447 -0.60 -27.27 -3.65
N GLY A 448 -0.74 -26.87 -2.38
CA GLY A 448 -0.18 -27.60 -1.25
C GLY A 448 1.36 -27.55 -1.19
N ARG A 449 2.00 -26.53 -1.77
CA ARG A 449 3.47 -26.50 -1.92
C ARG A 449 4.09 -25.09 -1.95
N ILE A 450 5.40 -25.04 -1.68
CA ILE A 450 6.24 -23.89 -1.97
C ILE A 450 6.60 -23.92 -3.47
N VAL A 451 6.37 -22.83 -4.18
CA VAL A 451 6.70 -22.70 -5.62
C VAL A 451 8.11 -22.12 -5.73
N GLY A 452 8.98 -22.78 -6.50
CA GLY A 452 10.37 -22.33 -6.66
C GLY A 452 10.48 -21.06 -7.52
N ASP A 453 11.38 -20.14 -7.16
CA ASP A 453 11.59 -18.88 -7.90
C ASP A 453 11.83 -19.07 -9.40
N GLU A 454 12.71 -20.02 -9.77
CA GLU A 454 13.02 -20.31 -11.18
C GLU A 454 11.82 -20.90 -11.93
N GLU A 455 11.09 -21.81 -11.28
CA GLU A 455 9.88 -22.42 -11.84
C GLU A 455 8.81 -21.34 -12.11
N LEU A 456 8.53 -20.53 -11.09
CA LEU A 456 7.54 -19.46 -11.13
C LEU A 456 7.84 -18.45 -12.23
N LYS A 457 9.07 -17.93 -12.25
CA LYS A 457 9.45 -16.91 -13.22
C LYS A 457 9.54 -17.46 -14.63
N LYS A 458 9.97 -18.72 -14.81
CA LYS A 458 9.98 -19.37 -16.12
C LYS A 458 8.56 -19.55 -16.65
N GLN A 459 7.62 -19.94 -15.79
CA GLN A 459 6.21 -20.03 -16.16
C GLN A 459 5.67 -18.66 -16.61
N ILE A 460 5.84 -17.63 -15.80
CA ILE A 460 5.34 -16.27 -16.09
C ILE A 460 6.00 -15.67 -17.34
N ALA A 461 7.32 -15.78 -17.46
CA ALA A 461 8.06 -15.29 -18.63
C ALA A 461 7.72 -16.07 -19.92
N GLY A 462 7.11 -17.26 -19.80
CA GLY A 462 6.64 -18.07 -20.91
C GLY A 462 5.14 -17.91 -21.23
N GLU A 463 4.38 -17.08 -20.50
CA GLU A 463 2.94 -16.91 -20.72
C GLU A 463 2.62 -16.27 -22.09
N ARG A 464 3.54 -15.47 -22.62
CA ARG A 464 3.38 -14.72 -23.88
C ARG A 464 4.71 -14.68 -24.66
N PRO A 465 4.68 -14.47 -25.98
CA PRO A 465 5.88 -14.41 -26.82
C PRO A 465 6.57 -13.03 -26.70
N TYR A 466 7.06 -12.68 -25.51
CA TYR A 466 7.62 -11.34 -25.23
C TYR A 466 8.78 -10.96 -26.15
N GLN A 467 9.63 -11.92 -26.52
CA GLN A 467 10.76 -11.68 -27.42
C GLN A 467 10.28 -11.32 -28.83
N GLU A 468 9.29 -12.03 -29.36
CA GLU A 468 8.70 -11.74 -30.68
C GLU A 468 8.10 -10.33 -30.69
N TRP A 469 7.33 -9.97 -29.66
CA TRP A 469 6.77 -8.63 -29.54
C TRP A 469 7.83 -7.54 -29.51
N LEU A 470 8.94 -7.76 -28.80
CA LEU A 470 10.05 -6.81 -28.77
C LEU A 470 10.72 -6.70 -30.14
N ASP A 471 10.96 -7.80 -30.84
CA ASP A 471 11.62 -7.78 -32.13
C ASP A 471 10.76 -7.13 -33.23
N GLU A 472 9.45 -7.28 -33.16
CA GLU A 472 8.50 -6.69 -34.11
C GLU A 472 8.21 -5.20 -33.87
N ASN A 473 8.22 -4.76 -32.61
CA ASN A 473 7.65 -3.45 -32.23
C ASN A 473 8.65 -2.47 -31.60
N ARG A 474 9.85 -2.90 -31.20
CA ARG A 474 10.88 -2.02 -30.59
C ARG A 474 11.86 -1.54 -31.65
N ILE A 475 11.99 -0.22 -31.78
CA ILE A 475 13.05 0.41 -32.58
C ILE A 475 14.16 0.88 -31.64
N LYS A 476 15.39 0.41 -31.83
CA LYS A 476 16.54 0.94 -31.07
C LYS A 476 17.06 2.19 -31.74
N LEU A 477 17.40 3.21 -30.94
CA LEU A 477 17.96 4.46 -31.45
C LEU A 477 19.22 4.25 -32.31
N ALA A 478 20.05 3.26 -31.98
CA ALA A 478 21.25 2.91 -32.74
C ALA A 478 20.96 2.35 -34.15
N ASP A 479 19.75 1.83 -34.37
CA ASP A 479 19.32 1.29 -35.67
C ASP A 479 18.70 2.39 -36.55
N ILE A 480 18.43 3.58 -35.99
CA ILE A 480 17.98 4.74 -36.75
C ILE A 480 19.20 5.30 -37.49
N PRO A 481 19.16 5.41 -38.83
CA PRO A 481 20.26 5.95 -39.60
C PRO A 481 20.67 7.32 -39.05
N SER A 482 21.93 7.45 -38.63
CA SER A 482 22.47 8.74 -38.19
C SER A 482 22.24 9.77 -39.29
N VAL A 483 21.67 10.91 -38.93
CA VAL A 483 21.52 12.06 -39.83
C VAL A 483 22.89 12.75 -39.98
N ALA A 484 23.91 11.99 -40.36
CA ALA A 484 25.26 12.47 -40.65
C ALA A 484 25.29 13.49 -41.81
N ASN A 485 24.15 13.70 -42.49
CA ASN A 485 24.01 14.67 -43.57
C ASN A 485 23.49 16.05 -43.11
N LEU A 486 23.23 16.29 -41.81
CA LEU A 486 22.89 17.64 -41.32
C LEU A 486 24.10 18.58 -41.19
N GLU A 487 25.33 18.05 -41.21
CA GLU A 487 26.57 18.84 -41.28
C GLU A 487 26.64 19.71 -42.55
N GLN A 488 25.79 19.44 -43.55
CA GLN A 488 25.69 20.19 -44.80
C GLN A 488 24.48 21.14 -44.88
N SER A 489 23.70 21.29 -43.81
CA SER A 489 22.63 22.29 -43.78
C SER A 489 23.22 23.68 -43.48
N GLU A 490 22.84 24.71 -44.25
CA GLU A 490 23.27 26.10 -44.04
C GLU A 490 23.00 26.59 -42.60
N THR A 491 21.97 26.04 -41.94
CA THR A 491 21.62 26.32 -40.55
C THR A 491 22.62 25.75 -39.54
N ALA A 492 23.18 24.55 -39.78
CA ALA A 492 24.24 24.00 -38.93
C ALA A 492 25.54 24.80 -39.08
N VAL A 493 25.91 25.18 -40.30
CA VAL A 493 27.13 25.96 -40.59
C VAL A 493 27.13 27.34 -39.90
N HIS A 494 25.97 28.00 -39.80
CA HIS A 494 25.84 29.30 -39.12
C HIS A 494 25.98 29.24 -37.58
N LEU A 495 25.67 28.09 -36.95
CA LEU A 495 25.76 27.91 -35.50
C LEU A 495 27.19 27.64 -34.99
N HIS A 496 28.15 27.42 -35.90
CA HIS A 496 29.52 27.07 -35.57
C HIS A 496 30.53 28.22 -35.69
N THR A 497 30.09 29.46 -35.93
CA THR A 497 31.00 30.63 -35.89
C THR A 497 31.29 31.03 -34.44
N GLU A 498 32.50 31.50 -34.17
CA GLU A 498 32.94 31.90 -32.82
C GLU A 498 32.04 33.00 -32.23
N ASP A 499 31.66 34.00 -33.05
CA ASP A 499 30.76 35.09 -32.64
C ASP A 499 29.36 34.59 -32.29
N ALA A 500 28.81 33.65 -33.09
CA ALA A 500 27.51 33.07 -32.81
C ALA A 500 27.55 32.25 -31.52
N VAL A 501 28.59 31.42 -31.33
CA VAL A 501 28.77 30.64 -30.10
C VAL A 501 28.87 31.55 -28.88
N LEU A 502 29.69 32.61 -28.94
CA LEU A 502 29.85 33.56 -27.85
C LEU A 502 28.56 34.33 -27.54
N GLN A 503 27.79 34.71 -28.58
CA GLN A 503 26.49 35.36 -28.39
C GLN A 503 25.50 34.44 -27.67
N HIS A 504 25.42 33.16 -28.04
CA HIS A 504 24.56 32.20 -27.36
C HIS A 504 25.04 31.91 -25.94
N GLN A 505 26.35 31.75 -25.72
CA GLN A 505 26.93 31.60 -24.38
C GLN A 505 26.52 32.76 -23.47
N LYS A 506 26.63 34.01 -23.96
CA LYS A 506 26.17 35.19 -23.21
C LYS A 506 24.66 35.19 -22.98
N ALA A 507 23.86 34.85 -23.98
CA ALA A 507 22.39 34.82 -23.87
C ALA A 507 21.89 33.78 -22.85
N PHE A 508 22.57 32.64 -22.75
CA PHE A 508 22.28 31.58 -21.78
C PHE A 508 23.07 31.70 -20.46
N GLY A 509 23.85 32.77 -20.29
CA GLY A 509 24.56 33.06 -19.04
C GLY A 509 25.79 32.19 -18.76
N TYR A 510 26.35 31.52 -19.76
CA TYR A 510 27.62 30.79 -19.60
C TYR A 510 28.75 31.75 -19.25
N THR A 511 29.52 31.38 -18.23
CA THR A 511 30.70 32.12 -17.79
C THR A 511 31.99 31.46 -18.29
N PHE A 512 33.09 32.19 -18.21
CA PHE A 512 34.42 31.62 -18.46
C PHE A 512 34.74 30.46 -17.50
N GLU A 513 34.23 30.54 -16.27
CA GLU A 513 34.39 29.50 -15.25
C GLU A 513 33.61 28.24 -15.61
N ASP A 514 32.37 28.36 -16.08
CA ASP A 514 31.59 27.19 -16.55
C ASP A 514 32.32 26.46 -17.67
N LEU A 515 32.82 27.21 -18.67
CA LEU A 515 33.52 26.63 -19.80
C LEU A 515 34.83 25.97 -19.40
N ARG A 516 35.64 26.64 -18.56
CA ARG A 516 36.99 26.19 -18.22
C ARG A 516 37.00 25.13 -17.12
N MET A 517 36.17 25.30 -16.09
CA MET A 517 36.18 24.46 -14.89
C MET A 517 35.18 23.32 -14.96
N ILE A 518 34.08 23.43 -15.71
CA ILE A 518 33.04 22.39 -15.76
C ILE A 518 33.03 21.69 -17.12
N ILE A 519 32.81 22.43 -18.22
CA ILE A 519 32.65 21.85 -19.56
C ILE A 519 33.96 21.23 -20.09
N ALA A 520 35.08 21.94 -20.00
CA ALA A 520 36.35 21.46 -20.56
C ALA A 520 36.87 20.16 -19.89
N PRO A 521 36.77 19.98 -18.56
CA PRO A 521 37.06 18.68 -17.94
C PRO A 521 36.10 17.57 -18.38
N MET A 522 34.79 17.83 -18.44
CA MET A 522 33.81 16.84 -18.94
C MET A 522 34.12 16.37 -20.35
N ALA A 523 34.42 17.30 -21.26
CA ALA A 523 34.74 16.97 -22.65
C ALA A 523 36.05 16.19 -22.79
N ARG A 524 37.06 16.51 -21.98
CA ARG A 524 38.40 15.91 -22.06
C ARG A 524 38.47 14.53 -21.40
N ASP A 525 37.88 14.42 -20.21
CA ASP A 525 38.10 13.28 -19.31
C ASP A 525 36.88 12.35 -19.23
N GLY A 526 35.74 12.76 -19.80
CA GLY A 526 34.47 12.04 -19.71
C GLY A 526 33.91 11.96 -18.29
N LYS A 527 34.29 12.90 -17.42
CA LYS A 527 33.93 12.96 -15.99
C LYS A 527 33.59 14.39 -15.58
N GLU A 528 32.67 14.54 -14.64
CA GLU A 528 32.41 15.84 -14.03
C GLU A 528 33.66 16.39 -13.32
N ALA A 529 33.73 17.72 -13.22
CA ALA A 529 34.84 18.38 -12.56
C ALA A 529 34.77 18.20 -11.03
N LEU A 530 35.92 17.90 -10.42
CA LEU A 530 36.05 17.86 -8.96
C LEU A 530 36.47 19.24 -8.43
N GLY A 531 35.82 19.70 -7.36
CA GLY A 531 36.16 20.94 -6.66
C GLY A 531 36.38 20.71 -5.16
N SER A 532 37.02 21.67 -4.48
CA SER A 532 37.30 21.65 -3.03
C SER A 532 37.33 23.04 -2.44
#